data_AF-A0A1V5KQ56-F1
#
_entry.id   AF-A0A1V5KQ56-F1
#
_cell.length_a   1.000
_cell.length_b   1.000
_cell.length_c   1.000
_cell.angle_alpha   90.00
_cell.angle_beta   90.00
_cell.angle_gamma   90.00
#
_symmetry.space_group_name_H-M   'P 1'
#
loop_
_entity.id
_entity.type
_entity.pdbx_description
1 polymer ?
#
loop_
_entity_poly.entity_id
_entity_poly.type
_entity_poly.pdbx_seq_one_letter_code
_entity_poly.pdbx_strand_id
1 'polypeptide(L)'
;MSPRLRVKGSTAIKRIFPVHTGNELAGVLATMDRKPGQTAVLKASANSPGLTVNELAAAAGASTGTVETLIKGGLLRAVFTESPVAVSPAKEAPQSGLLLSPGQEKALKPVAGALERGQFGVFLLHGVTGSGKTEVYLHAISSVLKTGRQGVTMVPEIALTPQMIDLFRDFITYEAGFPDKPAPDALNWIIDLHRLDRRECVMIGDRIIDAQAGRNAGIAGALFDPDGFFSPEDADFVFKRLEDIPEKLMQGC
;
A
#
# COMPACT_ATOMS: atom_id res chain seq x y z
N MET A 1 24.01 -24.56 -3.57
CA MET A 1 24.80 -23.61 -2.75
C MET A 1 24.81 -22.26 -3.47
N SER A 2 24.47 -21.20 -2.73
CA SER A 2 24.60 -19.76 -3.06
C SER A 2 23.64 -19.14 -4.09
N PRO A 3 23.25 -17.83 -3.97
CA PRO A 3 23.59 -16.82 -2.95
C PRO A 3 22.37 -16.21 -2.21
N ARG A 4 22.60 -15.80 -0.95
CA ARG A 4 21.70 -14.94 -0.14
C ARG A 4 21.95 -13.48 -0.49
N LEU A 5 20.90 -12.72 -0.80
CA LEU A 5 20.95 -11.26 -0.83
C LEU A 5 20.43 -10.71 0.50
N ARG A 6 21.30 -9.93 1.15
CA ARG A 6 21.14 -9.35 2.48
C ARG A 6 20.68 -7.91 2.29
N VAL A 7 19.39 -7.65 2.45
CA VAL A 7 18.87 -6.27 2.51
C VAL A 7 19.17 -5.73 3.91
N LYS A 8 20.12 -4.80 4.01
CA LYS A 8 20.30 -3.98 5.21
C LYS A 8 19.16 -2.96 5.23
N GLY A 9 18.21 -3.08 6.16
CA GLY A 9 17.33 -1.96 6.50
C GLY A 9 16.00 -2.27 7.17
N SER A 10 15.35 -3.40 6.90
CA SER A 10 14.04 -3.69 7.51
C SER A 10 14.20 -4.63 8.70
N THR A 11 13.95 -4.12 9.91
CA THR A 11 13.80 -4.99 11.08
C THR A 11 12.35 -5.42 11.10
N ALA A 12 12.06 -6.67 10.74
CA ALA A 12 10.74 -7.24 10.89
C ALA A 12 10.33 -7.16 12.37
N ILE A 13 9.30 -6.37 12.68
CA ILE A 13 8.81 -6.18 14.04
C ILE A 13 7.64 -7.12 14.27
N LYS A 14 7.74 -7.95 15.31
CA LYS A 14 6.67 -8.86 15.74
C LYS A 14 5.58 -8.07 16.47
N ARG A 15 4.43 -7.90 15.84
CA ARG A 15 3.24 -7.20 16.36
C ARG A 15 2.16 -8.18 16.78
N ILE A 16 1.48 -7.87 17.88
CA ILE A 16 0.55 -8.79 18.56
C ILE A 16 -0.88 -8.28 18.47
N PHE A 17 -1.79 -9.16 18.07
CA PHE A 17 -3.21 -8.88 17.89
C PHE A 17 -4.07 -9.85 18.71
N PRO A 18 -5.23 -9.43 19.23
CA PRO A 18 -6.19 -10.35 19.84
C PRO A 18 -6.82 -11.26 18.77
N VAL A 19 -7.07 -12.52 19.12
CA VAL A 19 -7.79 -13.45 18.23
C VAL A 19 -9.29 -13.22 18.29
N HIS A 20 -9.82 -12.84 19.46
CA HIS A 20 -11.24 -12.53 19.68
C HIS A 20 -11.42 -11.05 20.04
N THR A 21 -12.52 -10.46 19.59
CA THR A 21 -12.90 -9.06 19.90
C THR A 21 -14.36 -8.98 20.35
N GLY A 22 -14.77 -7.86 20.94
CA GLY A 22 -16.16 -7.62 21.33
C GLY A 22 -16.74 -8.67 22.29
N ASN A 23 -17.93 -9.18 21.99
CA ASN A 23 -18.65 -10.13 22.86
C ASN A 23 -17.94 -11.49 22.99
N GLU A 24 -17.21 -11.93 21.98
CA GLU A 24 -16.42 -13.17 22.06
C GLU A 24 -15.28 -13.04 23.05
N LEU A 25 -14.61 -11.88 23.05
CA LEU A 25 -13.59 -11.58 24.05
C LEU A 25 -14.17 -11.51 25.45
N ALA A 26 -15.36 -10.91 25.63
CA ALA A 26 -16.05 -10.91 26.92
C ALA A 26 -16.34 -12.33 27.43
N GLY A 27 -16.76 -13.23 26.54
CA GLY A 27 -16.95 -14.65 26.83
C GLY A 27 -15.65 -15.35 27.26
N VAL A 28 -14.56 -15.12 26.54
CA VAL A 28 -13.23 -15.67 26.90
C VAL A 28 -12.78 -15.12 28.26
N LEU A 29 -12.89 -13.82 28.50
CA LEU A 29 -12.49 -13.18 29.76
C LEU A 29 -13.30 -13.70 30.96
N ALA A 30 -14.59 -14.01 30.78
CA ALA A 30 -15.42 -14.60 31.83
C ALA A 30 -14.94 -16.01 32.25
N THR A 31 -14.24 -16.73 31.38
CA THR A 31 -13.65 -18.05 31.70
C THR A 31 -12.27 -17.97 32.37
N MET A 32 -11.69 -16.77 32.49
CA MET A 32 -10.30 -16.57 32.93
C MET A 32 -10.11 -16.19 34.41
N ASP A 33 -11.07 -16.56 35.26
CA ASP A 33 -11.28 -16.10 36.65
C ASP A 33 -10.09 -16.27 37.63
N ARG A 34 -8.98 -16.92 37.22
CA ARG A 34 -7.77 -17.12 38.04
C ARG A 34 -6.46 -16.74 37.35
N LYS A 35 -6.50 -15.95 36.27
CA LYS A 35 -5.30 -15.54 35.52
C LYS A 35 -5.29 -14.03 35.26
N PRO A 36 -5.06 -13.20 36.30
CA PRO A 36 -5.16 -11.75 36.20
C PRO A 36 -4.19 -11.16 35.16
N GLY A 37 -2.97 -11.70 35.06
CA GLY A 37 -1.99 -11.26 34.06
C GLY A 37 -2.40 -11.56 32.61
N GLN A 38 -3.03 -12.73 32.37
CA GLN A 38 -3.51 -13.08 31.02
C GLN A 38 -4.73 -12.25 30.62
N THR A 39 -5.64 -12.02 31.57
CA THR A 39 -6.81 -11.15 31.41
C THR A 39 -6.37 -9.72 31.07
N ALA A 40 -5.38 -9.19 31.78
CA ALA A 40 -4.84 -7.85 31.53
C ALA A 40 -4.21 -7.73 30.14
N VAL A 41 -3.44 -8.74 29.70
CA VAL A 41 -2.83 -8.75 28.36
C VAL A 41 -3.89 -8.80 27.26
N LEU A 42 -4.94 -9.62 27.40
CA LEU A 42 -6.01 -9.70 26.40
C LEU A 42 -6.84 -8.41 26.31
N LYS A 43 -7.08 -7.74 27.45
CA LYS A 43 -7.72 -6.42 27.46
C LYS A 43 -6.83 -5.36 26.81
N ALA A 44 -5.54 -5.35 27.14
CA ALA A 44 -4.57 -4.42 26.57
C ALA A 44 -4.40 -4.61 25.05
N SER A 45 -4.39 -5.85 24.56
CA SER A 45 -4.28 -6.13 23.12
C SER A 45 -5.56 -5.76 22.37
N ALA A 46 -6.73 -5.86 23.00
CA ALA A 46 -7.99 -5.40 22.43
C ALA A 46 -8.10 -3.87 22.36
N ASN A 47 -7.60 -3.18 23.39
CA ASN A 47 -7.60 -1.71 23.43
C ASN A 47 -6.51 -1.09 22.54
N SER A 48 -5.40 -1.80 22.34
CA SER A 48 -4.25 -1.33 21.56
C SER A 48 -3.66 -2.48 20.75
N PRO A 49 -4.34 -2.90 19.67
CA PRO A 49 -3.86 -3.96 18.80
C PRO A 49 -2.61 -3.55 18.03
N GLY A 50 -1.72 -4.51 17.78
CA GLY A 50 -0.50 -4.29 16.99
C GLY A 50 0.72 -3.82 17.80
N LEU A 51 0.64 -3.79 19.14
CA LEU A 51 1.82 -3.56 19.97
C LEU A 51 2.84 -4.70 19.84
N THR A 52 4.12 -4.39 20.04
CA THR A 52 5.15 -5.42 20.19
C THR A 52 4.94 -6.23 21.47
N VAL A 53 5.60 -7.38 21.58
CA VAL A 53 5.56 -8.21 22.80
C VAL A 53 5.96 -7.41 24.04
N ASN A 54 6.97 -6.54 23.93
CA ASN A 54 7.45 -5.73 25.05
C ASN A 54 6.47 -4.61 25.42
N GLU A 55 5.95 -3.89 24.43
CA GLU A 55 4.98 -2.81 24.64
C GLU A 55 3.67 -3.35 25.21
N LEU A 56 3.19 -4.48 24.71
CA LEU A 56 1.97 -5.12 25.20
C LEU A 56 2.14 -5.64 26.63
N ALA A 57 3.29 -6.23 26.94
CA ALA A 57 3.61 -6.65 28.30
C ALA A 57 3.65 -5.46 29.26
N ALA A 58 4.28 -4.35 28.85
CA ALA A 58 4.33 -3.12 29.64
C ALA A 58 2.93 -2.50 29.84
N ALA A 59 2.13 -2.39 28.78
CA ALA A 59 0.77 -1.85 28.82
C ALA A 59 -0.17 -2.69 29.72
N ALA A 60 0.07 -4.00 29.80
CA ALA A 60 -0.70 -4.92 30.63
C ALA A 60 -0.15 -5.11 32.05
N GLY A 61 0.99 -4.51 32.39
CA GLY A 61 1.69 -4.77 33.67
C GLY A 61 2.06 -6.24 33.86
N ALA A 62 2.34 -6.95 32.76
CA ALA A 62 2.58 -8.40 32.74
C ALA A 62 3.98 -8.73 32.20
N SER A 63 4.39 -9.99 32.31
CA SER A 63 5.65 -10.46 31.69
C SER A 63 5.47 -10.76 30.20
N THR A 64 6.54 -10.62 29.42
CA THR A 64 6.57 -11.04 28.01
C THR A 64 6.23 -12.51 27.83
N GLY A 65 6.64 -13.38 28.76
CA GLY A 65 6.26 -14.80 28.76
C GLY A 65 4.75 -15.04 28.91
N THR A 66 4.02 -14.12 29.54
CA THR A 66 2.55 -14.17 29.61
C THR A 66 1.94 -13.92 28.23
N VAL A 67 2.47 -12.93 27.49
CA VAL A 67 2.08 -12.65 26.10
C VAL A 67 2.38 -13.85 25.21
N GLU A 68 3.57 -14.46 25.33
CA GLU A 68 3.93 -15.65 24.55
C GLU A 68 3.06 -16.87 24.86
N THR A 69 2.68 -17.05 26.11
CA THR A 69 1.77 -18.13 26.51
C THR A 69 0.40 -17.97 25.86
N LEU A 70 -0.10 -16.73 25.77
CA LEU A 70 -1.36 -16.43 25.10
C LEU A 70 -1.28 -16.58 23.58
N ILE A 71 -0.12 -16.32 22.98
CA ILE A 71 0.13 -16.63 21.56
C ILE A 71 0.08 -18.15 21.34
N LYS A 72 0.80 -18.92 22.17
CA LYS A 72 0.80 -20.40 22.10
C LYS A 72 -0.59 -20.99 22.36
N GLY A 73 -1.37 -20.37 23.24
CA GLY A 73 -2.74 -20.75 23.56
C GLY A 73 -3.77 -20.33 22.51
N GLY A 74 -3.37 -19.69 21.41
CA GLY A 74 -4.26 -19.30 20.32
C GLY A 74 -5.20 -18.14 20.66
N LEU A 75 -4.95 -17.40 21.75
CA LEU A 75 -5.77 -16.25 22.16
C LEU A 75 -5.19 -14.92 21.67
N LEU A 76 -3.90 -14.92 21.32
CA LEU A 76 -3.22 -13.83 20.61
C LEU A 76 -2.59 -14.36 19.33
N ARG A 77 -2.52 -13.51 18.31
CA ARG A 77 -1.84 -13.79 17.05
C ARG A 77 -0.63 -12.87 16.91
N ALA A 78 0.52 -13.45 16.57
CA ALA A 78 1.71 -12.68 16.21
C ALA A 78 1.78 -12.53 14.70
N VAL A 79 1.99 -11.31 14.23
CA VAL A 79 2.21 -10.98 12.83
C VAL A 79 3.53 -10.24 12.72
N PHE A 80 4.39 -10.66 11.81
CA PHE A 80 5.60 -9.90 11.48
C PHE A 80 5.21 -8.80 10.50
N THR A 81 5.40 -7.56 10.90
CA THR A 81 5.17 -6.40 10.04
C THR A 81 6.48 -5.65 9.90
N GLU A 82 6.80 -5.20 8.70
CA GLU A 82 7.86 -4.22 8.52
C GLU A 82 7.43 -2.91 9.16
N SER A 83 8.29 -2.30 9.98
CA SER A 83 7.96 -1.02 10.62
C SER A 83 8.24 0.12 9.65
N PRO A 84 7.30 1.05 9.41
CA PRO A 84 7.64 2.29 8.74
C PRO A 84 8.64 3.05 9.63
N VAL A 85 9.74 3.48 9.02
CA VAL A 85 10.63 4.49 9.60
C VAL A 85 9.78 5.73 9.89
N ALA A 86 9.97 6.34 11.06
CA ALA A 86 9.27 7.56 11.45
C ALA A 86 9.32 8.60 10.31
N VAL A 87 8.16 9.16 9.98
CA VAL A 87 8.00 10.22 8.99
C VAL A 87 8.89 11.39 9.43
N SER A 88 10.04 11.53 8.77
CA SER A 88 10.79 12.78 8.83
C SER A 88 10.00 13.82 8.03
N PRO A 89 9.98 15.09 8.47
CA PRO A 89 9.41 16.17 7.66
C PRO A 89 10.00 16.08 6.26
N ALA A 90 9.14 16.24 5.25
CA ALA A 90 9.44 16.02 3.83
C ALA A 90 10.90 16.38 3.52
N LYS A 91 11.74 15.36 3.35
CA LYS A 91 13.05 15.58 2.73
C LYS A 91 12.75 16.23 1.39
N GLU A 92 13.43 17.35 1.13
CA GLU A 92 13.41 18.01 -0.18
C GLU A 92 13.47 16.95 -1.27
N ALA A 93 12.56 17.06 -2.25
CA ALA A 93 12.53 16.15 -3.38
C ALA A 93 13.96 15.98 -3.91
N PRO A 94 14.43 14.74 -4.14
CA PRO A 94 15.78 14.51 -4.62
C PRO A 94 16.01 15.41 -5.84
N GLN A 95 16.94 16.36 -5.71
CA GLN A 95 17.36 17.15 -6.85
C GLN A 95 18.00 16.16 -7.82
N SER A 96 17.35 15.92 -8.96
CA SER A 96 17.99 15.20 -10.05
C SER A 96 19.08 16.11 -10.63
N GLY A 97 20.25 16.12 -9.99
CA GLY A 97 21.46 16.84 -10.42
C GLY A 97 22.12 16.21 -11.65
N LEU A 98 21.39 15.40 -12.42
CA LEU A 98 21.87 14.76 -13.63
C LEU A 98 21.49 15.66 -14.81
N LEU A 99 22.49 16.13 -15.54
CA LEU A 99 22.28 16.83 -16.81
C LEU A 99 21.57 15.88 -17.78
N LEU A 100 20.44 16.33 -18.34
CA LEU A 100 19.74 15.57 -19.36
C LEU A 100 20.55 15.58 -20.66
N SER A 101 20.54 14.48 -21.40
CA SER A 101 21.05 14.47 -22.77
C SER A 101 20.16 15.30 -23.70
N PRO A 102 20.67 15.78 -24.86
CA PRO A 102 19.86 16.54 -25.82
C PRO A 102 18.58 15.83 -26.27
N GLY A 103 18.61 14.49 -26.36
CA GLY A 103 17.43 13.68 -26.69
C GLY A 103 16.37 13.67 -25.58
N GLN A 104 16.80 13.60 -24.33
CA GLN A 104 15.92 13.64 -23.16
C GLN A 104 15.34 15.03 -22.93
N GLU A 105 16.13 16.10 -23.10
CA GLU A 105 15.64 17.49 -23.05
C GLU A 105 14.58 17.73 -24.12
N LYS A 106 14.82 17.27 -25.36
CA LYS A 106 13.86 17.37 -26.45
C LYS A 106 12.57 16.63 -26.13
N ALA A 107 12.66 15.46 -25.49
CA ALA A 107 11.50 14.67 -25.09
C ALA A 107 10.72 15.29 -23.92
N LEU A 108 11.42 15.95 -22.98
CA LEU A 108 10.81 16.59 -21.82
C LEU A 108 10.13 17.93 -22.16
N LYS A 109 10.67 18.68 -23.11
CA LYS A 109 10.16 20.01 -23.52
C LYS A 109 8.64 20.06 -23.78
N PRO A 110 8.02 19.15 -24.56
CA PRO A 110 6.57 19.17 -24.76
C PRO A 110 5.78 18.85 -23.48
N VAL A 111 6.30 17.97 -22.61
CA VAL A 111 5.70 17.64 -21.31
C VAL A 111 5.73 18.86 -20.39
N ALA A 112 6.88 19.50 -20.25
CA ALA A 112 7.06 20.70 -19.42
C ALA A 112 6.13 21.83 -19.88
N GLY A 113 6.02 22.07 -21.19
CA GLY A 113 5.11 23.09 -21.72
C GLY A 113 3.64 22.82 -21.40
N ALA A 114 3.21 21.56 -21.42
CA ALA A 114 1.83 21.21 -21.02
C ALA A 114 1.61 21.42 -19.51
N LEU A 115 2.58 21.04 -18.68
CA LEU A 115 2.55 21.24 -17.24
C LEU A 115 2.48 22.73 -16.86
N GLU A 116 3.30 23.58 -17.47
CA GLU A 116 3.31 25.03 -17.26
C GLU A 116 1.97 25.68 -17.60
N ARG A 117 1.32 25.22 -18.67
CA ARG A 117 -0.01 25.72 -19.09
C ARG A 117 -1.17 25.10 -18.32
N GLY A 118 -0.91 24.14 -17.42
CA GLY A 118 -1.94 23.38 -16.73
C GLY A 118 -2.84 22.58 -17.67
N GLN A 119 -2.35 22.24 -18.86
CA GLN A 119 -3.11 21.55 -19.91
C GLN A 119 -2.88 20.05 -19.83
N PHE A 120 -3.96 19.29 -20.09
CA PHE A 120 -3.84 17.85 -20.29
C PHE A 120 -3.00 17.56 -21.54
N GLY A 121 -2.11 16.57 -21.45
CA GLY A 121 -1.26 16.13 -22.56
C GLY A 121 -0.88 14.67 -22.41
N VAL A 122 -0.98 13.92 -23.51
CA VAL A 122 -0.55 12.52 -23.60
C VAL A 122 0.72 12.45 -24.40
N PHE A 123 1.76 11.84 -23.82
CA PHE A 123 3.08 11.73 -24.43
C PHE A 123 3.55 10.28 -24.42
N LEU A 124 3.84 9.74 -25.60
CA LEU A 124 4.54 8.47 -25.72
C LEU A 124 6.05 8.71 -25.70
N LEU A 125 6.72 8.28 -24.63
CA LEU A 125 8.18 8.30 -24.56
C LEU A 125 8.75 7.00 -25.13
N HIS A 126 9.06 7.02 -26.43
CA HIS A 126 9.65 5.88 -27.13
C HIS A 126 11.18 5.86 -26.94
N GLY A 127 11.73 4.71 -26.56
CA GLY A 127 13.19 4.51 -26.51
C GLY A 127 13.56 3.08 -26.11
N VAL A 128 14.74 2.63 -26.52
CA VAL A 128 15.29 1.33 -26.12
C VAL A 128 15.66 1.30 -24.62
N THR A 129 15.85 0.11 -24.05
CA THR A 129 16.35 -0.02 -22.67
C THR A 129 17.72 0.66 -22.54
N GLY A 130 17.95 1.37 -21.42
CA GLY A 130 19.18 2.13 -21.21
C GLY A 130 19.23 3.51 -21.87
N SER A 131 18.20 3.92 -22.64
CA SER A 131 18.11 5.26 -23.24
C SER A 131 17.76 6.38 -22.25
N GLY A 132 17.70 6.07 -20.95
CA GLY A 132 17.37 7.02 -19.89
C GLY A 132 15.94 7.55 -19.90
N LYS A 133 14.94 6.69 -20.22
CA LYS A 133 13.51 7.06 -20.15
C LYS A 133 13.08 7.42 -18.73
N THR A 134 13.62 6.69 -17.75
CA THR A 134 13.36 6.90 -16.33
C THR A 134 13.69 8.32 -15.89
N GLU A 135 14.83 8.86 -16.32
CA GLU A 135 15.23 10.24 -16.03
C GLU A 135 14.23 11.27 -16.58
N VAL A 136 13.65 11.02 -17.76
CA VAL A 136 12.61 11.91 -18.31
C VAL A 136 11.35 11.89 -17.43
N TYR A 137 10.95 10.72 -16.93
CA TYR A 137 9.81 10.61 -16.00
C TYR A 137 10.08 11.33 -14.69
N LEU A 138 11.26 11.12 -14.09
CA LEU A 138 11.65 11.73 -12.81
C LEU A 138 11.75 13.26 -12.93
N HIS A 139 12.27 13.79 -14.02
CA HIS A 139 12.32 15.24 -14.25
C HIS A 139 10.92 15.86 -14.48
N ALA A 140 10.01 15.14 -15.16
CA ALA A 140 8.63 15.58 -15.30
C ALA A 140 7.92 15.64 -13.94
N ILE A 141 8.05 14.58 -13.12
CA ILE A 141 7.47 14.51 -11.78
C ILE A 141 8.10 15.57 -10.86
N SER A 142 9.42 15.74 -10.88
CA SER A 142 10.11 16.78 -10.10
C SER A 142 9.58 18.18 -10.41
N SER A 143 9.31 18.48 -11.68
CA SER A 143 8.71 19.76 -12.08
C SER A 143 7.31 19.95 -11.50
N VAL A 144 6.50 18.89 -11.39
CA VAL A 144 5.17 18.93 -10.75
C VAL A 144 5.30 19.13 -9.25
N LEU A 145 6.18 18.38 -8.59
CA LEU A 145 6.40 18.46 -7.13
C LEU A 145 6.86 19.85 -6.69
N LYS A 146 7.71 20.53 -7.48
CA LYS A 146 8.15 21.92 -7.21
C LYS A 146 7.00 22.93 -7.17
N THR A 147 5.86 22.61 -7.77
CA THR A 147 4.66 23.47 -7.74
C THR A 147 3.71 23.14 -6.59
N GLY A 148 4.11 22.26 -5.66
CA GLY A 148 3.27 21.80 -4.56
C GLY A 148 2.18 20.80 -4.98
N ARG A 149 2.25 20.30 -6.22
CA ARG A 149 1.31 19.33 -6.79
C ARG A 149 1.88 17.92 -6.71
N GLN A 150 1.02 16.91 -6.76
CA GLN A 150 1.42 15.49 -6.68
C GLN A 150 1.51 14.85 -8.07
N GLY A 151 2.33 13.80 -8.19
CA GLY A 151 2.47 13.01 -9.42
C GLY A 151 2.40 11.51 -9.10
N VAL A 152 1.78 10.73 -9.99
CA VAL A 152 1.68 9.27 -9.90
C VAL A 152 2.50 8.64 -11.01
N THR A 153 3.25 7.58 -10.70
CA THR A 153 3.93 6.75 -11.70
C THR A 153 3.52 5.29 -11.51
N MET A 154 3.32 4.57 -12.61
CA MET A 154 3.03 3.14 -12.58
C MET A 154 4.21 2.41 -13.23
N VAL A 155 4.72 1.39 -12.55
CA VAL A 155 5.79 0.55 -13.06
C VAL A 155 5.52 -0.93 -12.84
N PRO A 156 5.99 -1.80 -13.73
CA PRO A 156 5.98 -3.24 -13.46
C PRO A 156 6.86 -3.55 -12.24
N GLU A 157 6.42 -4.49 -11.40
CA GLU A 157 7.03 -4.90 -10.12
C GLU A 157 8.56 -5.12 -10.19
N ILE A 158 9.04 -5.68 -11.30
CA ILE A 158 10.45 -6.03 -11.54
C ILE A 158 11.29 -4.82 -12.02
N ALA A 159 10.64 -3.71 -12.37
CA ALA A 159 11.28 -2.49 -12.89
C ALA A 159 11.39 -1.36 -11.85
N LEU A 160 10.98 -1.60 -10.60
CA LEU A 160 11.13 -0.65 -9.52
C LEU A 160 12.61 -0.48 -9.17
N THR A 161 13.23 0.55 -9.74
CA THR A 161 14.51 1.02 -9.24
C THR A 161 14.30 1.53 -7.81
N PRO A 162 15.32 1.47 -6.92
CA PRO A 162 15.21 1.97 -5.55
C PRO A 162 14.72 3.42 -5.44
N GLN A 163 14.86 4.21 -6.50
CA GLN A 163 14.42 5.60 -6.62
C GLN A 163 12.89 5.76 -6.84
N MET A 164 12.20 4.74 -7.38
CA MET A 164 10.74 4.78 -7.59
C MET A 164 9.94 4.34 -6.37
N ILE A 165 10.56 3.60 -5.44
CA ILE A 165 9.92 3.14 -4.19
C ILE A 165 9.42 4.35 -3.38
N ASP A 166 10.13 5.47 -3.42
CA ASP A 166 9.78 6.70 -2.69
C ASP A 166 8.49 7.38 -3.20
N LEU A 167 7.94 6.96 -4.35
CA LEU A 167 6.69 7.48 -4.92
C LEU A 167 5.44 6.70 -4.49
N PHE A 168 5.61 5.54 -3.86
CA PHE A 168 4.51 4.71 -3.39
C PHE A 168 4.36 4.88 -1.88
N ARG A 169 3.11 4.96 -1.42
CA ARG A 169 2.81 5.06 0.01
C ARG A 169 3.00 3.73 0.74
N ASP A 170 2.72 2.62 0.06
CA ASP A 170 2.86 1.26 0.59
C ASP A 170 2.74 0.19 -0.51
N PHE A 171 3.03 -1.06 -0.17
CA PHE A 171 2.90 -2.21 -1.07
C PHE A 171 2.45 -3.47 -0.33
N ILE A 172 1.79 -4.39 -1.06
CA ILE A 172 1.41 -5.71 -0.55
C ILE A 172 2.04 -6.76 -1.47
N THR A 173 2.84 -7.65 -0.91
CA THR A 173 3.45 -8.78 -1.62
C THR A 173 2.79 -10.10 -1.21
N TYR A 174 3.04 -11.16 -1.98
CA TYR A 174 2.63 -12.53 -1.64
C TYR A 174 3.08 -12.97 -0.23
N GLU A 175 4.20 -12.44 0.25
CA GLU A 175 4.79 -12.78 1.55
C GLU A 175 3.94 -12.28 2.73
N ALA A 176 3.04 -11.33 2.50
CA ALA A 176 2.10 -10.85 3.50
C ALA A 176 1.06 -11.91 3.93
N GLY A 177 0.94 -13.01 3.17
CA GLY A 177 0.12 -14.17 3.53
C GLY A 177 -1.38 -13.90 3.54
N PHE A 178 -1.83 -12.86 2.83
CA PHE A 178 -3.24 -12.65 2.58
C PHE A 178 -3.76 -13.72 1.60
N PRO A 179 -5.03 -14.13 1.73
CA PRO A 179 -5.66 -14.98 0.73
C PRO A 179 -5.65 -14.31 -0.65
N ASP A 180 -5.58 -15.12 -1.71
CA ASP A 180 -5.65 -14.63 -3.07
C ASP A 180 -6.99 -13.95 -3.38
N LYS A 181 -6.97 -13.02 -4.34
CA LYS A 181 -8.18 -12.39 -4.88
C LYS A 181 -9.15 -13.49 -5.37
N PRO A 182 -10.47 -13.34 -5.16
CA PRO A 182 -11.18 -12.09 -4.86
C PRO A 182 -11.32 -11.77 -3.37
N ALA A 183 -10.55 -12.42 -2.48
CA ALA A 183 -10.55 -12.09 -1.06
C ALA A 183 -10.12 -10.62 -0.84
N PRO A 184 -10.84 -9.85 0.00
CA PRO A 184 -10.60 -8.43 0.18
C PRO A 184 -9.53 -8.11 1.23
N ASP A 185 -8.99 -9.11 1.92
CA ASP A 185 -8.19 -8.95 3.14
C ASP A 185 -6.99 -8.02 2.96
N ALA A 186 -6.27 -8.16 1.85
CA ALA A 186 -5.15 -7.29 1.50
C ALA A 186 -5.60 -5.82 1.34
N LEU A 187 -6.71 -5.59 0.65
CA LEU A 187 -7.26 -4.26 0.41
C LEU A 187 -7.81 -3.64 1.70
N ASN A 188 -8.55 -4.42 2.49
CA ASN A 188 -9.03 -3.99 3.80
C ASN A 188 -7.87 -3.55 4.70
N TRP A 189 -6.79 -4.33 4.70
CA TRP A 189 -5.61 -4.02 5.49
C TRP A 189 -4.97 -2.69 5.11
N ILE A 190 -4.73 -2.43 3.81
CA ILE A 190 -4.08 -1.17 3.38
C ILE A 190 -5.00 0.05 3.56
N ILE A 191 -6.31 -0.13 3.36
CA ILE A 191 -7.32 0.91 3.63
C ILE A 191 -7.30 1.30 5.11
N ASP A 192 -7.36 0.30 6.00
CA ASP A 192 -7.41 0.54 7.44
C ASP A 192 -6.09 1.09 7.96
N LEU A 193 -4.95 0.60 7.43
CA LEU A 193 -3.61 1.07 7.77
C LEU A 193 -3.43 2.55 7.47
N HIS A 194 -3.90 3.00 6.29
CA HIS A 194 -3.75 4.39 5.86
C HIS A 194 -4.96 5.26 6.19
N ARG A 195 -5.98 4.70 6.87
CA ARG A 195 -7.25 5.35 7.21
C ARG A 195 -7.92 6.01 6.00
N LEU A 196 -7.92 5.29 4.88
CA LEU A 196 -8.51 5.79 3.65
C LEU A 196 -10.05 5.77 3.77
N ASP A 197 -10.71 6.79 3.23
CA ASP A 197 -12.15 6.73 3.04
C ASP A 197 -12.44 5.76 1.89
N ARG A 198 -13.15 4.68 2.21
CA ARG A 198 -13.53 3.64 1.24
C ARG A 198 -14.34 4.21 0.08
N ARG A 199 -15.10 5.30 0.30
CA ARG A 199 -15.88 5.98 -0.74
C ARG A 199 -15.01 6.71 -1.76
N GLU A 200 -13.79 7.05 -1.38
CA GLU A 200 -12.81 7.73 -2.24
C GLU A 200 -11.76 6.75 -2.80
N CYS A 201 -11.93 5.45 -2.54
CA CYS A 201 -11.01 4.40 -2.99
C CYS A 201 -11.54 3.65 -4.20
N VAL A 202 -10.64 3.31 -5.12
CA VAL A 202 -10.92 2.42 -6.24
C VAL A 202 -9.79 1.38 -6.36
N MET A 203 -10.16 0.12 -6.55
CA MET A 203 -9.26 -0.96 -6.97
C MET A 203 -9.30 -1.07 -8.48
N ILE A 204 -8.17 -0.85 -9.15
CA ILE A 204 -8.05 -0.98 -10.61
C ILE A 204 -7.22 -2.23 -10.91
N GLY A 205 -7.74 -3.12 -11.75
CA GLY A 205 -7.02 -4.30 -12.24
C GLY A 205 -7.38 -4.65 -13.67
N ASP A 206 -6.76 -5.70 -14.20
CA ASP A 206 -6.96 -6.20 -15.56
C ASP A 206 -7.77 -7.51 -15.59
N ARG A 207 -8.20 -8.01 -14.42
CA ARG A 207 -9.01 -9.23 -14.28
C ARG A 207 -10.22 -9.00 -13.39
N ILE A 208 -11.30 -9.74 -13.67
CA ILE A 208 -12.56 -9.68 -12.90
C ILE A 208 -12.33 -9.85 -11.40
N ILE A 209 -11.40 -10.74 -11.01
CA ILE A 209 -11.06 -10.99 -9.59
C ILE A 209 -10.48 -9.76 -8.87
N ASP A 210 -9.89 -8.80 -9.59
CA ASP A 210 -9.39 -7.54 -9.03
C ASP A 210 -10.55 -6.60 -8.68
N ALA A 211 -11.45 -6.39 -9.63
CA ALA A 211 -12.64 -5.57 -9.41
C ALA A 211 -13.52 -6.18 -8.31
N GLN A 212 -13.65 -7.50 -8.29
CA GLN A 212 -14.41 -8.20 -7.26
C GLN A 212 -13.75 -8.12 -5.88
N ALA A 213 -12.41 -8.15 -5.79
CA ALA A 213 -11.70 -7.88 -4.53
C ALA A 213 -11.98 -6.46 -4.02
N GLY A 214 -12.02 -5.46 -4.91
CA GLY A 214 -12.41 -4.09 -4.58
C GLY A 214 -13.81 -4.01 -3.97
N ARG A 215 -14.81 -4.59 -4.66
CA ARG A 215 -16.20 -4.65 -4.16
C ARG A 215 -16.32 -5.36 -2.82
N ASN A 216 -15.63 -6.49 -2.65
CA ASN A 216 -15.61 -7.23 -1.39
C ASN A 216 -14.94 -6.43 -0.26
N ALA A 217 -14.04 -5.50 -0.59
CA ALA A 217 -13.46 -4.55 0.34
C ALA A 217 -14.34 -3.29 0.52
N GLY A 218 -15.55 -3.24 -0.04
CA GLY A 218 -16.44 -2.09 0.07
C GLY A 218 -15.89 -0.81 -0.58
N ILE A 219 -15.00 -0.96 -1.57
CA ILE A 219 -14.51 0.13 -2.43
C ILE A 219 -14.93 -0.12 -3.87
N ALA A 220 -14.83 0.88 -4.74
CA ALA A 220 -15.14 0.69 -6.15
C ALA A 220 -14.17 -0.30 -6.81
N GLY A 221 -14.68 -1.22 -7.62
CA GLY A 221 -13.90 -2.13 -8.46
C GLY A 221 -13.89 -1.65 -9.90
N ALA A 222 -12.71 -1.56 -10.50
CA ALA A 222 -12.55 -1.11 -11.87
C ALA A 222 -11.68 -2.05 -12.70
N LEU A 223 -12.07 -2.23 -13.97
CA LEU A 223 -11.32 -2.99 -14.95
C LEU A 223 -10.69 -2.07 -15.97
N PHE A 224 -9.40 -2.31 -16.24
CA PHE A 224 -8.71 -1.80 -17.41
C PHE A 224 -8.74 -2.86 -18.51
N ASP A 225 -9.49 -2.58 -19.57
CA ASP A 225 -9.85 -3.50 -20.65
C ASP A 225 -9.65 -2.83 -22.03
N PRO A 226 -8.39 -2.64 -22.48
CA PRO A 226 -8.12 -1.97 -23.74
C PRO A 226 -8.68 -2.71 -24.97
N ASP A 227 -8.82 -4.02 -24.87
CA ASP A 227 -9.23 -4.90 -25.96
C ASP A 227 -10.74 -5.18 -25.97
N GLY A 228 -11.47 -4.84 -24.90
CA GLY A 228 -12.92 -4.96 -24.83
C GLY A 228 -13.41 -6.39 -24.58
N PHE A 229 -12.68 -7.16 -23.76
CA PHE A 229 -13.03 -8.54 -23.40
C PHE A 229 -14.12 -8.62 -22.32
N PHE A 230 -14.30 -7.58 -21.51
CA PHE A 230 -15.17 -7.59 -20.35
C PHE A 230 -16.46 -6.80 -20.57
N SER A 231 -17.51 -7.24 -19.91
CA SER A 231 -18.82 -6.59 -19.95
C SER A 231 -18.92 -5.52 -18.87
N PRO A 232 -19.73 -4.46 -19.07
CA PRO A 232 -19.92 -3.41 -18.06
C PRO A 232 -20.45 -3.90 -16.70
N GLU A 233 -21.05 -5.09 -16.66
CA GLU A 233 -21.50 -5.75 -15.43
C GLU A 233 -20.36 -6.38 -14.60
N ASP A 234 -19.19 -6.60 -15.19
CA ASP A 234 -18.06 -7.26 -14.53
C ASP A 234 -17.38 -6.36 -13.48
N ALA A 235 -17.52 -5.03 -13.58
CA ALA A 235 -16.91 -4.05 -12.68
C ALA A 235 -17.80 -2.80 -12.52
N ASP A 236 -17.57 -2.00 -11.47
CA ASP A 236 -18.29 -0.74 -11.27
C ASP A 236 -17.88 0.28 -12.35
N PHE A 237 -16.64 0.16 -12.82
CA PHE A 237 -16.12 0.92 -13.95
C PHE A 237 -15.31 0.00 -14.89
N VAL A 238 -15.48 0.19 -16.20
CA VAL A 238 -14.64 -0.43 -17.22
C VAL A 238 -14.01 0.65 -18.09
N PHE A 239 -12.69 0.59 -18.23
CA PHE A 239 -11.86 1.56 -18.92
C PHE A 239 -11.17 0.90 -20.11
N LYS A 240 -11.41 1.40 -21.32
CA LYS A 240 -10.62 0.99 -22.50
C LYS A 240 -9.31 1.75 -22.60
N ARG A 241 -9.27 2.94 -22.01
CA ARG A 241 -8.13 3.86 -22.04
C ARG A 241 -7.92 4.42 -20.65
N LEU A 242 -6.65 4.57 -20.26
CA LEU A 242 -6.30 5.12 -18.94
C LEU A 242 -6.79 6.57 -18.80
N GLU A 243 -6.90 7.29 -19.92
CA GLU A 243 -7.42 8.67 -19.96
C GLU A 243 -8.89 8.79 -19.57
N ASP A 244 -9.68 7.72 -19.68
CA ASP A 244 -11.11 7.74 -19.35
C ASP A 244 -11.35 7.62 -17.83
N ILE A 245 -10.32 7.24 -17.06
CA ILE A 245 -10.40 6.95 -15.62
C ILE A 245 -10.87 8.18 -14.83
N PRO A 246 -10.25 9.37 -14.95
CA PRO A 246 -10.64 10.52 -14.13
C PRO A 246 -12.07 10.97 -14.43
N GLU A 247 -12.46 11.00 -15.70
CA GLU A 247 -13.81 11.44 -16.09
C GLU A 247 -14.89 10.49 -15.55
N LYS A 248 -14.71 9.18 -15.75
CA LYS A 248 -15.69 8.18 -15.33
C LYS A 248 -15.75 8.00 -13.81
N LEU A 249 -14.62 8.06 -13.11
CA LEU A 249 -14.61 7.98 -11.64
C LEU A 249 -15.23 9.23 -10.99
N MET A 250 -15.14 10.40 -11.63
CA MET A 250 -15.74 11.65 -11.14
C MET A 250 -17.22 11.82 -11.50
N GLN A 251 -17.75 11.03 -12.45
CA GLN A 251 -19.17 11.03 -12.83
C GLN A 251 -20.05 10.14 -11.92
N GLY A 252 -19.46 9.38 -11.01
CA GLY A 252 -20.15 8.47 -10.08
C GLY A 252 -20.46 9.03 -8.69
N CYS A 253 -20.18 10.32 -8.44
CA CYS A 253 -20.47 11.03 -7.18
C CYS A 253 -21.69 11.95 -7.30
#